data_AF-A0A812IJ83-F1
#
_entry.id   AF-A0A812IJ83-F1
#
_cell.length_a   1.000
_cell.length_b   1.000
_cell.length_c   1.000
_cell.angle_alpha   90.00
_cell.angle_beta   90.00
_cell.angle_gamma   90.00
#
_symmetry.space_group_name_H-M   'P 1'
#
loop_
_entity.id
_entity.type
_entity.pdbx_description
1 polymer ?
#
loop_
_entity_poly.entity_id
_entity_poly.type
_entity_poly.pdbx_seq_one_letter_code
_entity_poly.pdbx_strand_id
1 'polypeptide(L)'
;MTQTEARHTPRQFYIKSSETKDSYPKEIRCFCGHLIILSFEHAKLLIGILTGLMLIVYDIYCMARRDGQFFAMFVSVLDLVVAEMCLLVMLYRFEELDIIQQLEREVKELARQNEQVEKQREKMTEFWSNAQQLTELWLYRTVPRLDLYKEVHNQLEDSGSEDLLHHMAGANQQLEDLERQLGAIQDWKQDGQISPETKKGIGKAINEISKESELDKMLEKLEEATSSKIKALGN
;
A
#
# COMPACT_ATOMS: atom_id res chain seq x y z
N MET A 1 -24.16 -14.47 -23.39
CA MET A 1 -22.89 -14.42 -22.65
C MET A 1 -23.00 -13.33 -21.60
N THR A 2 -23.49 -13.70 -20.42
CA THR A 2 -23.75 -12.81 -19.28
C THR A 2 -22.49 -12.78 -18.43
N GLN A 3 -21.85 -11.62 -18.40
CA GLN A 3 -20.66 -11.34 -17.61
C GLN A 3 -21.07 -11.26 -16.14
N THR A 4 -20.73 -12.28 -15.37
CA THR A 4 -20.94 -12.36 -13.92
C THR A 4 -20.03 -11.34 -13.25
N GLU A 5 -20.60 -10.20 -12.84
CA GLU A 5 -19.96 -9.23 -11.95
C GLU A 5 -19.59 -9.92 -10.62
N ALA A 6 -18.33 -10.33 -10.51
CA ALA A 6 -17.75 -10.70 -9.24
C ALA A 6 -17.63 -9.43 -8.39
N ARG A 7 -18.64 -9.20 -7.52
CA ARG A 7 -18.57 -8.20 -6.45
C ARG A 7 -17.32 -8.46 -5.63
N HIS A 8 -16.35 -7.58 -5.80
CA HIS A 8 -15.17 -7.48 -4.97
C HIS A 8 -15.63 -7.08 -3.57
N THR A 9 -15.89 -8.07 -2.71
CA THR A 9 -16.05 -7.81 -1.28
C THR A 9 -14.73 -7.21 -0.78
N PRO A 10 -14.75 -6.06 -0.08
CA PRO A 10 -13.55 -5.56 0.54
C PRO A 10 -13.05 -6.66 1.48
N ARG A 11 -11.86 -7.19 1.21
CA ARG A 11 -11.18 -8.09 2.15
C ARG A 11 -11.02 -7.30 3.44
N GLN A 12 -11.92 -7.53 4.39
CA GLN A 12 -11.68 -7.16 5.77
C GLN A 12 -10.41 -7.91 6.16
N PHE A 13 -9.29 -7.18 6.18
CA PHE A 13 -8.08 -7.61 6.84
C PHE A 13 -8.45 -7.72 8.32
N TYR A 14 -9.00 -8.87 8.70
CA TYR A 14 -8.98 -9.33 10.07
C TYR A 14 -7.50 -9.47 10.41
N ILE A 15 -6.95 -8.42 11.02
CA ILE A 15 -5.66 -8.49 11.68
C ILE A 15 -5.86 -9.57 12.74
N LYS A 16 -5.41 -10.78 12.42
CA LYS A 16 -5.30 -11.89 13.36
C LYS A 16 -4.31 -11.41 14.40
N SER A 17 -4.81 -10.79 15.47
CA SER A 17 -4.02 -10.43 16.63
C SER A 17 -3.31 -11.71 17.06
N SER A 18 -1.99 -11.72 16.88
CA SER A 18 -1.17 -12.81 17.38
C SER A 18 -1.48 -12.94 18.86
N GLU A 19 -1.95 -14.10 19.29
CA GLU A 19 -2.14 -14.48 20.68
C GLU A 19 -0.79 -14.36 21.42
N THR A 20 -0.45 -13.15 21.83
CA THR A 20 0.50 -12.93 22.91
C THR A 20 -0.21 -13.44 24.15
N LYS A 21 0.35 -14.48 24.79
CA LYS A 21 -0.21 -15.22 25.93
C LYS A 21 -0.61 -14.38 27.15
N ASP A 22 -0.38 -13.07 27.12
CA ASP A 22 -0.77 -12.14 28.17
C ASP A 22 -2.07 -11.44 27.78
N SER A 23 -3.17 -12.18 27.91
CA SER A 23 -4.54 -11.68 27.64
C SER A 23 -5.01 -10.78 28.79
N TYR A 24 -4.42 -9.59 28.90
CA TYR A 24 -4.93 -8.44 29.64
C TYR A 24 -5.47 -7.41 28.63
N PRO A 25 -6.51 -6.63 28.96
CA PRO A 25 -7.17 -6.46 30.26
C PRO A 25 -8.16 -7.60 30.60
N LYS A 26 -8.35 -7.86 31.90
CA LYS A 26 -9.39 -8.78 32.39
C LYS A 26 -10.42 -8.02 33.22
N GLU A 27 -11.68 -8.15 32.84
CA GLU A 27 -12.80 -7.62 33.59
C GLU A 27 -13.19 -8.60 34.71
N ILE A 28 -13.13 -8.16 35.96
CA ILE A 28 -13.64 -8.91 37.09
C ILE A 28 -14.87 -8.16 37.63
N ARG A 29 -16.03 -8.78 37.47
CA ARG A 29 -17.28 -8.31 38.07
C ARG A 29 -17.41 -8.92 39.46
N CYS A 30 -17.28 -8.09 40.50
CA CYS A 30 -17.58 -8.48 41.87
C CYS A 30 -18.97 -7.94 42.27
N PHE A 31 -19.57 -8.52 43.31
CA PHE A 31 -20.92 -8.18 43.78
C PHE A 31 -21.09 -6.70 44.16
N CYS A 32 -20.00 -5.97 44.44
CA CYS A 32 -20.00 -4.56 44.83
C CYS A 32 -19.31 -3.61 43.83
N GLY A 33 -18.80 -4.10 42.70
CA GLY A 33 -18.07 -3.23 41.78
C GLY A 33 -17.53 -3.92 40.54
N HIS A 34 -17.24 -3.09 39.54
CA HIS A 34 -16.60 -3.49 38.30
C HIS A 34 -15.11 -3.14 38.40
N LEU A 35 -14.25 -4.16 38.52
CA LEU A 35 -12.80 -3.95 38.63
C LEU A 35 -12.13 -4.44 37.35
N ILE A 36 -11.43 -3.53 36.67
CA ILE A 36 -10.69 -3.82 35.45
C ILE A 36 -9.23 -3.99 35.82
N ILE A 37 -8.71 -5.21 35.69
CA ILE A 37 -7.28 -5.47 35.92
C ILE A 37 -6.55 -5.23 34.61
N LEU A 38 -5.83 -4.12 34.54
CA LEU A 38 -5.01 -3.71 33.40
C LEU A 38 -3.67 -4.45 33.35
N SER A 39 -3.09 -4.77 34.51
CA SER A 39 -1.77 -5.42 34.62
C SER A 39 -1.66 -6.34 35.85
N PHE A 40 -0.75 -7.31 35.79
CA PHE A 40 -0.42 -8.19 36.91
C PHE A 40 0.14 -7.41 38.12
N GLU A 41 0.87 -6.31 37.88
CA GLU A 41 1.38 -5.47 38.97
C GLU A 41 0.26 -4.70 39.68
N HIS A 42 -0.75 -4.22 38.95
CA HIS A 42 -1.96 -3.64 39.54
C HIS A 42 -2.70 -4.63 40.45
N ALA A 43 -2.78 -5.91 40.04
CA ALA A 43 -3.38 -6.94 40.87
C ALA A 43 -2.62 -7.16 42.18
N LYS A 44 -1.28 -7.15 42.17
CA LYS A 44 -0.48 -7.26 43.39
C LYS A 44 -0.69 -6.08 44.33
N LEU A 45 -0.75 -4.86 43.82
CA LEU A 45 -1.01 -3.65 44.62
C LEU A 45 -2.41 -3.68 45.26
N LEU A 46 -3.43 -4.09 44.50
CA LEU A 46 -4.80 -4.26 45.03
C LEU A 46 -4.88 -5.34 46.12
N ILE A 47 -4.20 -6.47 45.94
CA ILE A 47 -4.11 -7.51 46.97
C ILE A 47 -3.37 -6.99 48.21
N GLY A 48 -2.33 -6.18 48.01
CA GLY A 48 -1.61 -5.49 49.09
C GLY A 48 -2.53 -4.61 49.93
N ILE A 49 -3.30 -3.74 49.27
CA ILE A 49 -4.31 -2.86 49.90
C ILE A 49 -5.35 -3.68 50.67
N LEU A 50 -5.92 -4.71 50.04
CA LEU A 50 -6.90 -5.59 50.71
C LEU A 50 -6.31 -6.30 51.93
N THR A 51 -5.06 -6.73 51.84
CA THR A 51 -4.35 -7.38 52.96
C THR A 51 -4.06 -6.36 54.07
N GLY A 52 -3.63 -5.13 53.72
CA GLY A 52 -3.41 -4.03 54.65
C GLY A 52 -4.67 -3.68 55.43
N LEU A 53 -5.81 -3.53 54.74
CA LEU A 53 -7.11 -3.29 55.38
C LEU A 53 -7.53 -4.42 56.34
N MET A 54 -7.32 -5.68 55.96
CA MET A 54 -7.60 -6.82 56.83
C MET A 54 -6.73 -6.81 58.09
N LEU A 55 -5.46 -6.42 57.97
CA LEU A 55 -4.55 -6.26 59.11
C LEU A 55 -4.99 -5.11 60.03
N ILE A 56 -5.43 -3.96 59.48
CA ILE A 56 -5.98 -2.85 60.28
C ILE A 56 -7.19 -3.32 61.11
N VAL A 57 -8.14 -4.04 60.48
CA VAL A 57 -9.34 -4.56 61.16
C VAL A 57 -8.96 -5.56 62.26
N TYR A 58 -7.99 -6.42 61.99
CA TYR A 58 -7.48 -7.39 62.95
C TYR A 58 -6.84 -6.70 64.17
N ASP A 59 -6.00 -5.68 63.95
CA ASP A 59 -5.37 -4.91 65.03
C ASP A 59 -6.41 -4.18 65.90
N ILE A 60 -7.46 -3.60 65.29
CA ILE A 60 -8.57 -2.97 66.02
C ILE A 60 -9.33 -4.01 66.86
N TYR A 61 -9.60 -5.20 66.31
CA TYR A 61 -10.26 -6.27 67.05
C TYR A 61 -9.41 -6.75 68.23
N CYS A 62 -8.10 -6.90 68.04
CA CYS A 62 -7.17 -7.23 69.11
C CYS A 62 -7.10 -6.14 70.19
N MET A 63 -7.14 -4.86 69.79
CA MET A 63 -7.17 -3.71 70.70
C MET A 63 -8.41 -3.75 71.59
N ALA A 64 -9.58 -4.08 71.04
CA ALA A 64 -10.82 -4.16 71.80
C ALA A 64 -10.83 -5.28 72.87
N ARG A 65 -9.95 -6.28 72.75
CA ARG A 65 -9.92 -7.46 73.63
C ARG A 65 -8.84 -7.39 74.71
N ARG A 66 -7.88 -6.45 74.62
CA ARG A 66 -6.69 -6.43 75.47
C ARG A 66 -6.63 -5.13 76.28
N ASP A 67 -6.98 -5.21 77.57
CA ASP A 67 -6.87 -4.06 78.47
C ASP A 67 -5.41 -3.78 78.85
N GLY A 68 -4.93 -2.55 78.58
CA GLY A 68 -3.73 -1.99 79.23
C GLY A 68 -2.56 -1.53 78.34
N GLN A 69 -2.62 -1.67 77.00
CA GLN A 69 -1.50 -1.26 76.11
C GLN A 69 -1.96 -0.44 74.88
N PHE A 70 -2.72 0.64 75.09
CA PHE A 70 -3.26 1.46 73.99
C PHE A 70 -2.18 2.15 73.13
N PHE A 71 -1.11 2.68 73.74
CA PHE A 71 -0.16 3.53 73.02
C PHE A 71 0.65 2.77 71.94
N ALA A 72 1.15 1.58 72.27
CA ALA A 72 1.94 0.79 71.32
C ALA A 72 1.12 0.33 70.09
N MET A 73 -0.16 -0.03 70.30
CA MET A 73 -1.07 -0.40 69.20
C MET A 73 -1.48 0.81 68.36
N PHE A 74 -1.63 2.00 68.95
CA PHE A 74 -1.93 3.19 68.16
C PHE A 74 -0.82 3.52 67.16
N VAL A 75 0.45 3.38 67.59
CA VAL A 75 1.60 3.62 66.71
C VAL A 75 1.64 2.62 65.56
N SER A 76 1.35 1.33 65.80
CA SER A 76 1.33 0.32 64.73
C SER A 76 0.21 0.56 63.71
N VAL A 77 -0.99 0.94 64.18
CA VAL A 77 -2.11 1.28 63.28
C VAL A 77 -1.79 2.52 62.45
N LEU A 78 -1.18 3.55 63.06
CA LEU A 78 -0.79 4.76 62.33
C LEU A 78 0.23 4.46 61.23
N ASP A 79 1.25 3.64 61.53
CA ASP A 79 2.24 3.21 60.54
C ASP A 79 1.59 2.47 59.36
N LEU A 80 0.67 1.55 59.67
CA LEU A 80 -0.07 0.79 58.65
C LEU A 80 -0.95 1.69 57.78
N VAL A 81 -1.61 2.71 58.36
CA VAL A 81 -2.40 3.70 57.61
C VAL A 81 -1.52 4.55 56.69
N VAL A 82 -0.33 4.96 57.13
CA VAL A 82 0.60 5.72 56.29
C VAL A 82 1.11 4.85 55.13
N ALA A 83 1.44 3.58 55.39
CA ALA A 83 1.83 2.63 54.36
C ALA A 83 0.69 2.43 53.33
N GLU A 84 -0.55 2.30 53.79
CA GLU A 84 -1.73 2.15 52.94
C GLU A 84 -1.98 3.40 52.06
N MET A 85 -1.87 4.59 52.64
CA MET A 85 -1.96 5.84 51.89
C MET A 85 -0.86 5.97 50.82
N CYS A 86 0.35 5.50 51.12
CA CYS A 86 1.45 5.47 50.15
C CYS A 86 1.14 4.51 48.98
N LEU A 87 0.59 3.33 49.27
CA LEU A 87 0.15 2.38 48.24
C LEU A 87 -0.98 2.96 47.37
N LEU A 88 -1.93 3.68 47.96
CA LEU A 88 -3.00 4.36 47.22
C LEU A 88 -2.47 5.44 46.27
N VAL A 89 -1.52 6.25 46.72
CA VAL A 89 -0.87 7.27 45.87
C VAL A 89 -0.10 6.61 44.73
N MET A 90 0.63 5.52 45.01
CA MET A 90 1.31 4.75 43.97
C MET A 90 0.32 4.18 42.95
N LEU A 91 -0.79 3.60 43.42
CA LEU A 91 -1.83 3.05 42.55
C LEU A 91 -2.43 4.12 41.63
N TYR A 92 -2.71 5.31 42.16
CA TYR A 92 -3.17 6.44 41.37
C TYR A 92 -2.17 6.86 40.27
N ARG A 93 -0.88 6.89 40.58
CA ARG A 93 0.16 7.20 39.60
C ARG A 93 0.36 6.12 38.54
N PHE A 94 0.11 4.87 38.87
CA PHE A 94 0.19 3.78 37.90
C PHE A 94 -0.90 3.89 36.82
N GLU A 95 -2.10 4.37 37.14
CA GLU A 95 -3.16 4.58 36.16
C GLU A 95 -2.76 5.60 35.08
N GLU A 96 -2.15 6.72 35.49
CA GLU A 96 -1.64 7.75 34.58
C GLU A 96 -0.53 7.18 33.65
N LEU A 97 0.39 6.39 34.21
CA LEU A 97 1.47 5.77 33.44
C LEU A 97 0.97 4.72 32.44
N ASP A 98 -0.05 3.93 32.82
CA ASP A 98 -0.60 2.89 31.96
C ASP A 98 -1.29 3.48 30.72
N ILE A 99 -2.02 4.59 30.90
CA ILE A 99 -2.65 5.32 29.78
C ILE A 99 -1.59 5.84 28.80
N ILE A 100 -0.49 6.42 29.30
CA ILE A 100 0.60 6.92 28.44
C ILE A 100 1.24 5.76 27.68
N GLN A 101 1.54 4.64 28.35
CA GLN A 101 2.11 3.46 27.68
C GLN A 101 1.18 2.88 26.61
N GLN A 102 -0.14 2.86 26.86
CA GLN A 102 -1.11 2.43 25.86
C GLN A 102 -1.08 3.36 24.64
N LEU A 103 -1.12 4.68 24.84
CA LEU A 103 -1.05 5.65 23.77
C LEU A 103 0.26 5.54 22.97
N GLU A 104 1.40 5.33 23.63
CA GLU A 104 2.69 5.11 22.96
C GLU A 104 2.67 3.85 22.08
N ARG A 105 2.04 2.76 22.54
CA ARG A 105 1.86 1.54 21.73
C ARG A 105 0.96 1.80 20.53
N GLU A 106 -0.14 2.52 20.71
CA GLU A 106 -1.07 2.88 19.63
C GLU A 106 -0.38 3.78 18.59
N VAL A 107 0.37 4.80 19.01
CA VAL A 107 1.17 5.66 18.12
C VAL A 107 2.21 4.83 17.36
N LYS A 108 2.89 3.90 18.03
CA LYS A 108 3.88 3.03 17.39
C LYS A 108 3.25 2.08 16.36
N GLU A 109 2.08 1.52 16.65
CA GLU A 109 1.36 0.66 15.71
C GLU A 109 0.84 1.46 14.51
N LEU A 110 0.29 2.65 14.73
CA LEU A 110 -0.14 3.56 13.66
C LEU A 110 1.05 3.98 12.77
N ALA A 111 2.20 4.28 13.36
CA ALA A 111 3.42 4.58 12.61
C ALA A 111 3.85 3.40 11.73
N ARG A 112 3.79 2.16 12.26
CA ARG A 112 4.09 0.94 11.49
C ARG A 112 3.09 0.72 10.35
N GLN A 113 1.80 0.95 10.59
CA GLN A 113 0.78 0.85 9.56
C GLN A 113 0.97 1.90 8.45
N ASN A 114 1.33 3.13 8.83
CA ASN A 114 1.63 4.18 7.88
C ASN A 114 2.83 3.83 6.98
N GLU A 115 3.92 3.32 7.57
CA GLU A 115 5.09 2.85 6.83
C GLU A 115 4.72 1.71 5.84
N GLN A 116 3.82 0.81 6.23
CA GLN A 116 3.34 -0.26 5.35
C GLN A 116 2.51 0.29 4.19
N VAL A 117 1.63 1.26 4.44
CA VAL A 117 0.82 1.91 3.40
C VAL A 117 1.71 2.68 2.43
N GLU A 118 2.74 3.38 2.92
CA GLU A 118 3.70 4.11 2.10
C GLU A 118 4.47 3.17 1.16
N LYS A 119 4.99 2.05 1.69
CA LYS A 119 5.64 1.01 0.86
C LYS A 119 4.70 0.40 -0.17
N GLN A 120 3.41 0.24 0.15
CA GLN A 120 2.42 -0.25 -0.83
C GLN A 120 2.14 0.79 -1.91
N ARG A 121 2.08 2.07 -1.55
CA ARG A 121 1.88 3.17 -2.48
C ARG A 121 3.05 3.26 -3.47
N GLU A 122 4.29 3.16 -3.00
CA GLU A 122 5.48 3.15 -3.86
C GLU A 122 5.42 2.02 -4.90
N LYS A 123 5.12 0.78 -4.47
CA LYS A 123 4.96 -0.37 -5.38
C LYS A 123 3.83 -0.16 -6.39
N MET A 124 2.72 0.44 -5.97
CA MET A 124 1.60 0.73 -6.86
C MET A 124 1.97 1.78 -7.90
N THR A 125 2.70 2.83 -7.49
CA THR A 125 3.22 3.86 -8.40
C THR A 125 4.18 3.26 -9.41
N GLU A 126 5.11 2.40 -9.00
CA GLU A 126 6.03 1.70 -9.89
C GLU A 126 5.28 0.79 -10.89
N PHE A 127 4.34 -0.02 -10.39
CA PHE A 127 3.53 -0.88 -11.23
C PHE A 127 2.72 -0.08 -12.26
N TRP A 128 2.06 1.00 -11.84
CA TRP A 128 1.25 1.83 -12.73
C TRP A 128 2.11 2.55 -13.77
N SER A 129 3.29 3.03 -13.37
CA SER A 129 4.28 3.60 -14.28
C SER A 129 4.66 2.62 -15.39
N ASN A 130 4.95 1.36 -15.02
CA ASN A 130 5.29 0.32 -15.98
C ASN A 130 4.11 -0.04 -16.91
N ALA A 131 2.90 -0.14 -16.36
CA ALA A 131 1.70 -0.43 -17.13
C ALA A 131 1.37 0.71 -18.12
N GLN A 132 1.54 1.96 -17.71
CA GLN A 132 1.34 3.12 -18.55
C GLN A 132 2.31 3.13 -19.73
N GLN A 133 3.60 2.86 -19.51
CA GLN A 133 4.59 2.76 -20.59
C GLN A 133 4.24 1.67 -21.60
N LEU A 134 3.79 0.51 -21.13
CA LEU A 134 3.35 -0.56 -22.02
C LEU A 134 2.15 -0.13 -22.85
N THR A 135 1.20 0.58 -22.23
CA THR A 135 0.02 1.12 -22.91
C THR A 135 0.41 2.15 -23.97
N GLU A 136 1.32 3.08 -23.65
CA GLU A 136 1.83 4.07 -24.61
C GLU A 136 2.56 3.41 -25.77
N LEU A 137 3.39 2.39 -25.51
CA LEU A 137 4.06 1.61 -26.53
C LEU A 137 3.06 0.92 -27.47
N TRP A 138 2.03 0.29 -26.91
CA TRP A 138 0.97 -0.33 -27.69
C TRP A 138 0.22 0.69 -28.55
N LEU A 139 -0.17 1.82 -27.94
CA LEU A 139 -0.98 2.85 -28.58
C LEU A 139 -0.25 3.56 -29.72
N TYR A 140 1.03 3.89 -29.53
CA TYR A 140 1.76 4.74 -30.47
C TYR A 140 2.70 3.98 -31.41
N ARG A 141 3.03 2.72 -31.09
CA ARG A 141 3.90 1.88 -31.93
C ARG A 141 3.17 0.66 -32.44
N THR A 142 2.69 -0.22 -31.56
CA THR A 142 2.21 -1.54 -31.99
C THR A 142 0.93 -1.48 -32.81
N VAL A 143 -0.10 -0.78 -32.33
CA VAL A 143 -1.39 -0.70 -33.02
C VAL A 143 -1.27 -0.02 -34.39
N PRO A 144 -0.67 1.19 -34.52
CA PRO A 144 -0.53 1.83 -35.83
C PRO A 144 0.26 1.00 -36.84
N ARG A 145 1.28 0.26 -36.39
CA ARG A 145 2.05 -0.65 -37.27
C ARG A 145 1.22 -1.82 -37.77
N LEU A 146 0.44 -2.44 -36.89
CA LEU A 146 -0.44 -3.54 -37.28
C LEU A 146 -1.51 -3.07 -38.26
N ASP A 147 -2.06 -1.87 -38.04
CA ASP A 147 -3.01 -1.24 -38.96
C ASP A 147 -2.36 -0.97 -40.33
N LEU A 148 -1.13 -0.44 -40.36
CA LEU A 148 -0.38 -0.22 -41.59
C LEU A 148 -0.09 -1.53 -42.33
N TYR A 149 0.42 -2.56 -41.65
CA TYR A 149 0.71 -3.86 -42.27
C TYR A 149 -0.54 -4.49 -42.86
N LYS A 150 -1.66 -4.42 -42.14
CA LYS A 150 -2.94 -4.92 -42.61
C LYS A 150 -3.36 -4.19 -43.89
N GLU A 151 -3.26 -2.86 -43.93
CA GLU A 151 -3.68 -2.10 -45.11
C GLU A 151 -2.75 -2.36 -46.31
N VAL A 152 -1.43 -2.34 -46.12
CA VAL A 152 -0.47 -2.71 -47.17
C VAL A 152 -0.78 -4.10 -47.74
N HIS A 153 -1.12 -5.06 -46.88
CA HIS A 153 -1.47 -6.41 -47.31
C HIS A 153 -2.76 -6.43 -48.14
N ASN A 154 -3.82 -5.75 -47.70
CA ASN A 154 -5.07 -5.65 -48.45
C ASN A 154 -4.84 -5.05 -49.85
N GLN A 155 -4.06 -3.96 -49.92
CA GLN A 155 -3.75 -3.27 -51.18
C GLN A 155 -2.90 -4.12 -52.14
N LEU A 156 -2.00 -4.93 -51.59
CA LEU A 156 -1.23 -5.91 -52.39
C LEU A 156 -2.13 -7.03 -52.91
N GLU A 157 -3.12 -7.48 -52.14
CA GLU A 157 -4.09 -8.49 -52.58
C GLU A 157 -4.97 -7.97 -53.73
N ASP A 158 -5.34 -6.70 -53.70
CA ASP A 158 -6.14 -6.04 -54.75
C ASP A 158 -5.31 -5.65 -56.00
N SER A 159 -3.98 -5.75 -55.94
CA SER A 159 -3.09 -5.39 -57.06
C SER A 159 -3.11 -6.44 -58.19
N GLY A 160 -3.06 -5.96 -59.44
CA GLY A 160 -2.97 -6.83 -60.61
C GLY A 160 -1.68 -7.67 -60.63
N SER A 161 -1.75 -8.87 -61.21
CA SER A 161 -0.64 -9.84 -61.22
C SER A 161 0.64 -9.34 -61.92
N GLU A 162 0.51 -8.40 -62.85
CA GLU A 162 1.65 -7.88 -63.63
C GLU A 162 2.56 -7.00 -62.76
N ASP A 163 1.99 -6.19 -61.86
CA ASP A 163 2.73 -5.25 -61.01
C ASP A 163 2.96 -5.76 -59.58
N LEU A 164 2.28 -6.85 -59.18
CA LEU A 164 2.31 -7.40 -57.82
C LEU A 164 3.73 -7.61 -57.28
N LEU A 165 4.64 -8.15 -58.11
CA LEU A 165 6.01 -8.46 -57.70
C LEU A 165 6.82 -7.19 -57.43
N HIS A 166 6.57 -6.13 -58.21
CA HIS A 166 7.18 -4.82 -58.01
C HIS A 166 6.65 -4.14 -56.74
N HIS A 167 5.33 -4.12 -56.56
CA HIS A 167 4.68 -3.56 -55.37
C HIS A 167 5.10 -4.28 -54.09
N MET A 168 5.19 -5.62 -54.11
CA MET A 168 5.60 -6.41 -52.96
C MET A 168 7.06 -6.11 -52.57
N ALA A 169 7.96 -5.97 -53.55
CA ALA A 169 9.35 -5.60 -53.28
C ALA A 169 9.46 -4.20 -52.68
N GLY A 170 8.73 -3.22 -53.23
CA GLY A 170 8.69 -1.85 -52.72
C GLY A 170 8.11 -1.78 -51.31
N ALA A 171 6.98 -2.43 -51.06
CA ALA A 171 6.35 -2.50 -49.74
C ALA A 171 7.27 -3.11 -48.69
N ASN A 172 7.93 -4.24 -48.99
CA ASN A 172 8.84 -4.88 -48.04
C ASN A 172 10.02 -3.97 -47.69
N GLN A 173 10.62 -3.30 -48.68
CA GLN A 173 11.73 -2.37 -48.45
C GLN A 173 11.30 -1.20 -47.55
N GLN A 174 10.16 -0.57 -47.86
CA GLN A 174 9.67 0.58 -47.09
C GLN A 174 9.24 0.20 -45.66
N LEU A 175 8.62 -0.97 -45.47
CA LEU A 175 8.29 -1.47 -44.14
C LEU A 175 9.55 -1.81 -43.34
N GLU A 176 10.59 -2.36 -43.97
CA GLU A 176 11.88 -2.62 -43.31
C GLU A 176 12.57 -1.32 -42.89
N ASP A 177 12.57 -0.30 -43.74
CA ASP A 177 13.16 1.00 -43.43
C ASP A 177 12.37 1.71 -42.31
N LEU A 178 11.03 1.61 -42.31
CA LEU A 178 10.22 2.06 -41.18
C LEU A 178 10.63 1.36 -39.87
N GLU A 179 10.82 0.05 -39.88
CA GLU A 179 11.22 -0.72 -38.69
C GLU A 179 12.59 -0.30 -38.15
N ARG A 180 13.56 -0.13 -39.05
CA ARG A 180 14.90 0.35 -38.68
C ARG A 180 14.83 1.72 -38.01
N GLN A 181 13.96 2.60 -38.50
CA GLN A 181 13.82 3.95 -37.95
C GLN A 181 13.03 4.04 -36.65
N LEU A 182 12.10 3.11 -36.41
CA LEU A 182 11.40 3.03 -35.13
C LEU A 182 12.34 2.61 -33.99
N GLY A 183 13.51 2.06 -34.29
CA GLY A 183 14.53 1.72 -33.30
C GLY A 183 14.14 0.53 -32.41
N ALA A 184 14.93 0.29 -31.36
CA ALA A 184 14.67 -0.84 -30.47
C ALA A 184 13.43 -0.60 -29.61
N ILE A 185 12.80 -1.68 -29.12
CA ILE A 185 11.66 -1.57 -28.18
C ILE A 185 12.06 -0.88 -26.88
N GLN A 186 13.33 -0.98 -26.48
CA GLN A 186 13.80 -0.39 -25.22
C GLN A 186 13.89 1.14 -25.29
N ASP A 187 14.17 1.71 -26.46
CA ASP A 187 14.19 3.16 -26.70
C ASP A 187 12.80 3.79 -26.52
N TRP A 188 11.74 2.97 -26.48
CA TRP A 188 10.35 3.41 -26.28
C TRP A 188 9.88 3.32 -24.83
N LYS A 189 10.65 2.73 -23.91
CA LYS A 189 10.34 2.64 -22.46
C LYS A 189 10.92 3.84 -21.69
N GLN A 190 10.65 3.93 -20.37
CA GLN A 190 10.90 5.13 -19.53
C GLN A 190 12.32 5.72 -19.57
N ASP A 191 13.33 4.94 -19.94
CA ASP A 191 14.73 5.39 -20.04
C ASP A 191 15.12 5.86 -21.46
N GLY A 192 14.18 5.80 -22.41
CA GLY A 192 14.40 6.18 -23.79
C GLY A 192 14.48 7.69 -23.98
N GLN A 193 15.28 8.12 -24.96
CA GLN A 193 15.42 9.55 -25.32
C GLN A 193 14.19 10.12 -26.05
N ILE A 194 13.18 9.31 -26.36
CA ILE A 194 12.04 9.73 -27.18
C ILE A 194 10.96 10.38 -26.30
N SER A 195 10.72 11.68 -26.51
CA SER A 195 9.68 12.41 -25.80
C SER A 195 8.26 11.87 -26.10
N PRO A 196 7.31 11.98 -25.16
CA PRO A 196 5.92 11.55 -25.38
C PRO A 196 5.26 12.20 -26.61
N GLU A 197 5.58 13.46 -26.88
CA GLU A 197 5.09 14.22 -28.04
C GLU A 197 5.59 13.61 -29.34
N THR A 198 6.86 13.21 -29.36
CA THR A 198 7.46 12.51 -30.50
C THR A 198 6.79 11.16 -30.71
N LYS A 199 6.62 10.34 -29.66
CA LYS A 199 5.92 9.04 -29.76
C LYS A 199 4.52 9.21 -30.37
N LYS A 200 3.75 10.19 -29.87
CA LYS A 200 2.42 10.51 -30.38
C LYS A 200 2.45 10.97 -31.84
N GLY A 201 3.41 11.81 -32.22
CA GLY A 201 3.63 12.24 -33.59
C GLY A 201 3.95 11.08 -34.52
N ILE A 202 4.78 10.12 -34.06
CA ILE A 202 5.09 8.90 -34.82
C ILE A 202 3.83 8.09 -35.06
N GLY A 203 3.08 7.75 -34.00
CA GLY A 203 1.88 6.93 -34.12
C GLY A 203 0.79 7.59 -34.98
N LYS A 204 0.65 8.92 -34.88
CA LYS A 204 -0.28 9.68 -35.72
C LYS A 204 0.10 9.64 -37.19
N ALA A 205 1.38 9.85 -37.52
CA ALA A 205 1.86 9.81 -38.91
C ALA A 205 1.65 8.42 -39.53
N ILE A 206 1.98 7.34 -38.81
CA ILE A 206 1.77 5.97 -39.30
C ILE A 206 0.28 5.70 -39.55
N ASN A 207 -0.58 6.13 -38.63
CA ASN A 207 -2.03 5.96 -38.76
C ASN A 207 -2.67 6.87 -39.83
N GLU A 208 -2.00 7.95 -40.22
CA GLU A 208 -2.41 8.77 -41.37
C GLU A 208 -2.03 8.08 -42.69
N ILE A 209 -0.84 7.48 -42.77
CA ILE A 209 -0.39 6.70 -43.93
C ILE A 209 -1.29 5.47 -44.14
N SER A 210 -1.67 4.77 -43.07
CA SER A 210 -2.53 3.57 -43.16
C SER A 210 -3.97 3.86 -43.59
N LYS A 211 -4.36 5.13 -43.79
CA LYS A 211 -5.67 5.52 -44.33
C LYS A 211 -5.66 5.81 -45.82
N GLU A 212 -4.49 5.77 -46.46
CA GLU A 212 -4.38 5.96 -47.89
C GLU A 212 -4.92 4.73 -48.63
N SER A 213 -5.81 4.98 -49.59
CA SER A 213 -6.48 3.93 -50.35
C SER A 213 -5.70 3.44 -51.57
N GLU A 214 -4.59 4.08 -51.90
CA GLU A 214 -3.75 3.75 -53.06
C GLU A 214 -2.35 3.38 -52.57
N LEU A 215 -1.87 2.20 -52.99
CA LEU A 215 -0.60 1.66 -52.53
C LEU A 215 0.59 2.56 -52.84
N ASP A 216 0.68 3.09 -54.07
CA ASP A 216 1.80 3.94 -54.48
C ASP A 216 1.91 5.21 -53.64
N LYS A 217 0.77 5.88 -53.38
CA LYS A 217 0.71 7.05 -52.50
C LYS A 217 1.07 6.71 -51.07
N MET A 218 0.67 5.52 -50.60
CA MET A 218 1.02 5.04 -49.26
C MET A 218 2.54 4.82 -49.13
N LEU A 219 3.16 4.19 -50.13
CA LEU A 219 4.60 3.96 -50.18
C LEU A 219 5.39 5.26 -50.28
N GLU A 220 4.95 6.20 -51.10
CA GLU A 220 5.55 7.55 -51.22
C GLU A 220 5.50 8.29 -49.89
N LYS A 221 4.33 8.31 -49.21
CA LYS A 221 4.21 8.94 -47.88
C LYS A 221 5.02 8.23 -46.82
N LEU A 222 5.18 6.91 -46.93
CA LEU A 222 6.02 6.14 -46.02
C LEU A 222 7.50 6.50 -46.20
N GLU A 223 7.97 6.66 -47.44
CA GLU A 223 9.31 7.14 -47.76
C GLU A 223 9.55 8.58 -47.28
N GLU A 224 8.56 9.47 -47.44
CA GLU A 224 8.64 10.84 -46.96
C GLU A 224 8.70 10.91 -45.42
N ALA A 225 7.83 10.15 -44.74
CA ALA A 225 7.76 10.11 -43.29
C ALA A 225 9.03 9.51 -42.68
N THR A 226 9.62 8.52 -43.34
CA THR A 226 10.88 7.90 -42.92
C THR A 226 12.05 8.86 -43.15
N SER A 227 12.11 9.52 -44.31
CA SER A 227 13.17 10.49 -44.61
C SER A 227 13.12 11.74 -43.72
N SER A 228 11.92 12.22 -43.36
CA SER A 228 11.73 13.44 -42.57
C SER A 228 12.12 13.27 -41.09
N LYS A 229 11.86 12.11 -40.49
CA LYS A 229 12.18 11.87 -39.06
C LYS A 229 13.65 11.72 -38.76
N ILE A 230 14.47 11.25 -39.73
CA ILE A 230 15.93 11.26 -39.60
C ILE A 230 16.44 12.66 -39.24
N LYS A 231 15.79 13.72 -39.75
CA LYS A 231 16.17 15.11 -39.44
C LYS A 231 15.71 15.59 -38.06
N ALA A 232 14.64 15.00 -37.51
CA ALA A 232 14.08 15.42 -36.23
C ALA A 232 14.75 14.74 -35.03
N LEU A 233 15.34 13.54 -35.20
CA LEU A 233 16.07 12.82 -34.15
C LEU A 233 17.56 13.21 -34.06
N GLY A 234 18.10 13.90 -35.07
CA GLY A 234 19.50 14.32 -35.12
C GLY A 234 19.81 15.71 -34.55
N ASN A 235 18.79 16.45 -34.10
CA ASN A 235 18.88 17.77 -33.46
C ASN A 235 18.39 17.69 -32.01
#